data_AF-A0A7J8E4U3-F1
#
_entry.id   AF-A0A7J8E4U3-F1
#
_cell.length_a   1.000
_cell.length_b   1.000
_cell.length_c   1.000
_cell.angle_alpha   90.00
_cell.angle_beta   90.00
_cell.angle_gamma   90.00
#
_symmetry.space_group_name_H-M   'P 1'
#
loop_
_entity.id
_entity.type
_entity.pdbx_description
1 polymer ?
#
loop_
_entity_poly.entity_id
_entity_poly.type
_entity_poly.pdbx_seq_one_letter_code
_entity_poly.pdbx_strand_id
1 'polypeptide(L)'
;MEKSSETNGYLDSAKAGPAAGPGAPRTAAGRCAGFLKQNALVLLTVSGVVAGAGLGAALRGLGLNRTQVIYLAFPGEMLLRMLRMIILPLVVCSLVSGAASLDASALGRLGGVAIAYFGLTTLGASALAVALAFIIKPGSGAQTLKSSDLGLEGSGPPPIPKETVDSFLDLARNLFPSNLVVAAFQTVRLDTLLKICIFGGVGDV
;
A
#
# COMPACT_ATOMS: atom_id res chain seq x y z
N MET A 1 -39.08 40.48 -19.72
CA MET A 1 -38.44 41.29 -20.79
C MET A 1 -36.97 41.29 -20.42
N GLU A 2 -36.01 40.60 -21.05
CA GLU A 2 -35.75 40.11 -22.43
C GLU A 2 -34.97 38.77 -22.30
N LYS A 3 -35.27 37.65 -23.01
CA LYS A 3 -34.71 37.14 -24.31
C LYS A 3 -33.18 37.33 -24.45
N SER A 4 -32.31 36.37 -24.77
CA SER A 4 -32.29 35.16 -25.63
C SER A 4 -31.12 34.27 -25.18
N SER A 5 -31.26 32.96 -24.96
CA SER A 5 -30.97 31.86 -25.91
C SER A 5 -29.61 31.95 -26.63
N GLU A 6 -28.59 31.28 -26.09
CA GLU A 6 -27.46 30.80 -26.88
C GLU A 6 -27.44 29.26 -26.86
N THR A 7 -28.16 28.73 -27.84
CA THR A 7 -27.98 27.40 -28.40
C THR A 7 -27.22 27.63 -29.71
N ASN A 8 -25.94 27.27 -29.81
CA ASN A 8 -25.39 26.79 -31.09
C ASN A 8 -23.97 26.20 -30.95
N GLY A 9 -23.92 24.88 -30.78
CA GLY A 9 -22.76 24.06 -31.11
C GLY A 9 -23.00 23.18 -32.35
N TYR A 10 -23.93 23.56 -33.24
CA TYR A 10 -24.45 22.67 -34.30
C TYR A 10 -24.05 23.06 -35.74
N LEU A 11 -23.07 23.93 -35.94
CA LEU A 11 -22.60 24.26 -37.30
C LEU A 11 -21.08 24.22 -37.40
N ASP A 12 -20.52 23.03 -37.36
CA ASP A 12 -19.36 22.70 -38.21
C ASP A 12 -19.41 21.20 -38.59
N SER A 13 -20.47 20.84 -39.30
CA SER A 13 -20.51 19.67 -40.17
C SER A 13 -20.63 20.18 -41.60
N ALA A 14 -19.50 20.56 -42.21
CA ALA A 14 -19.43 20.75 -43.65
C ALA A 14 -17.98 20.62 -44.17
N LYS A 15 -17.37 19.45 -43.98
CA LYS A 15 -16.41 18.97 -44.99
C LYS A 15 -16.71 17.51 -45.33
N ALA A 16 -17.69 17.35 -46.20
CA ALA A 16 -18.04 16.10 -46.83
C ALA A 16 -16.95 15.69 -47.85
N GLY A 17 -16.56 14.41 -47.78
CA GLY A 17 -15.98 13.63 -48.88
C GLY A 17 -14.47 13.80 -49.14
N PRO A 18 -13.76 12.72 -49.51
CA PRO A 18 -14.25 11.75 -50.48
C PRO A 18 -14.64 10.39 -49.88
N ALA A 19 -15.67 9.81 -50.50
CA ALA A 19 -16.13 8.46 -50.27
C ALA A 19 -15.08 7.41 -50.69
N ALA A 20 -14.82 6.44 -49.80
CA ALA A 20 -14.25 5.12 -50.12
C ALA A 20 -14.51 4.20 -48.91
N GLY A 21 -15.58 3.41 -48.89
CA GLY A 21 -15.51 1.99 -49.25
C GLY A 21 -15.96 1.12 -48.05
N PRO A 22 -16.44 -0.12 -48.27
CA PRO A 22 -17.18 -0.91 -47.28
C PRO A 22 -16.26 -1.46 -46.18
N GLY A 23 -16.84 -1.72 -45.01
CA GLY A 23 -16.14 -2.01 -43.76
C GLY A 23 -14.95 -2.96 -43.86
N ALA A 24 -13.75 -2.44 -43.61
CA ALA A 24 -12.57 -3.24 -43.31
C ALA A 24 -12.70 -3.83 -41.89
N PRO A 25 -12.44 -5.12 -41.67
CA PRO A 25 -12.52 -5.71 -40.35
C PRO A 25 -11.42 -5.09 -39.49
N ARG A 26 -11.79 -4.34 -38.45
CA ARG A 26 -10.83 -3.95 -37.40
C ARG A 26 -10.33 -5.24 -36.74
N THR A 27 -9.17 -5.71 -37.20
CA THR A 27 -8.45 -6.88 -36.71
C THR A 27 -8.45 -6.90 -35.19
N ALA A 28 -8.73 -8.06 -34.58
CA ALA A 28 -8.75 -8.22 -33.13
C ALA A 28 -7.45 -7.69 -32.47
N ALA A 29 -6.32 -7.82 -33.17
CA ALA A 29 -5.03 -7.26 -32.80
C ALA A 29 -5.05 -5.73 -32.60
N GLY A 30 -5.77 -4.96 -33.43
CA GLY A 30 -5.88 -3.51 -33.29
C GLY A 30 -6.71 -3.07 -32.07
N ARG A 31 -7.74 -3.86 -31.72
CA ARG A 31 -8.55 -3.65 -30.50
C ARG A 31 -7.77 -4.00 -29.23
N CYS A 32 -7.04 -5.12 -29.24
CA CYS A 32 -6.14 -5.49 -28.14
C CYS A 32 -5.02 -4.46 -27.93
N ALA A 33 -4.40 -3.96 -29.01
CA ALA A 33 -3.36 -2.94 -28.90
C ALA A 33 -3.90 -1.59 -28.38
N GLY A 34 -5.11 -1.20 -28.78
CA GLY A 34 -5.78 -0.02 -28.23
C GLY A 34 -6.09 -0.16 -26.74
N PHE A 35 -6.61 -1.32 -26.34
CA PHE A 35 -6.91 -1.62 -24.94
C PHE A 35 -5.64 -1.74 -24.07
N LEU A 36 -4.56 -2.31 -24.60
CA LEU A 36 -3.24 -2.38 -23.94
C LEU A 36 -2.67 -0.98 -23.69
N LYS A 37 -2.82 -0.05 -24.65
CA LYS A 37 -2.37 1.33 -24.46
C LYS A 37 -3.21 2.09 -23.44
N GLN A 38 -4.52 1.83 -23.37
CA GLN A 38 -5.42 2.47 -22.41
C GLN A 38 -5.18 2.01 -20.97
N ASN A 39 -4.83 0.73 -20.76
CA ASN A 39 -4.63 0.14 -19.44
C ASN A 39 -3.17 -0.23 -19.16
N ALA A 40 -2.22 0.40 -19.86
CA ALA A 40 -0.82 0.03 -19.86
C ALA A 40 -0.22 -0.01 -18.45
N LEU A 41 -0.52 0.99 -17.61
CA LEU A 41 0.03 1.09 -16.26
C LEU A 41 -0.49 -0.02 -15.34
N VAL A 42 -1.79 -0.32 -15.39
CA VAL A 42 -2.42 -1.38 -14.59
C VAL A 42 -1.87 -2.75 -15.01
N LEU A 43 -1.76 -3.01 -16.31
CA LEU A 43 -1.19 -4.26 -16.81
C LEU A 43 0.30 -4.39 -16.44
N LEU A 44 1.05 -3.29 -16.48
CA LEU A 44 2.46 -3.26 -16.07
C LEU A 44 2.62 -3.62 -14.59
N THR A 45 1.81 -3.06 -13.68
CA THR A 45 1.93 -3.36 -12.24
C THR A 45 1.53 -4.78 -11.90
N VAL A 46 0.44 -5.29 -12.49
CA VAL A 46 0.02 -6.69 -12.31
C VAL A 46 1.10 -7.64 -12.84
N SER A 47 1.63 -7.38 -14.05
CA SER A 47 2.70 -8.20 -14.62
C SER A 47 3.98 -8.15 -13.77
N GLY A 48 4.32 -6.98 -13.22
CA GLY A 48 5.45 -6.80 -12.30
C GLY A 48 5.31 -7.59 -11.00
N VAL A 49 4.11 -7.65 -10.40
CA VAL A 49 3.85 -8.47 -9.21
C VAL A 49 3.99 -9.96 -9.51
N VAL A 50 3.42 -10.43 -10.62
CA VAL A 50 3.50 -11.85 -11.02
C VAL A 50 4.94 -12.25 -11.36
N ALA A 51 5.65 -11.42 -12.12
CA ALA A 51 7.05 -11.66 -12.46
C ALA A 51 7.95 -11.59 -11.21
N GLY A 52 7.72 -10.62 -10.32
CA GLY A 52 8.47 -10.48 -9.07
C GLY A 52 8.25 -11.66 -8.12
N ALA A 53 7.02 -12.15 -7.98
CA ALA A 53 6.72 -13.34 -7.19
C ALA A 53 7.33 -14.61 -7.79
N GLY A 54 7.23 -14.79 -9.12
CA GLY A 54 7.83 -15.92 -9.83
C GLY A 54 9.36 -15.94 -9.73
N LEU A 55 9.99 -14.79 -9.97
CA LEU A 55 11.45 -14.63 -9.83
C LEU A 55 11.87 -14.84 -8.37
N GLY A 56 11.15 -14.27 -7.40
CA GLY A 56 11.42 -14.46 -5.97
C GLY A 56 11.34 -15.93 -5.53
N ALA A 57 10.34 -16.68 -6.01
CA ALA A 57 10.19 -18.10 -5.73
C ALA A 57 11.31 -18.93 -6.38
N ALA A 58 11.66 -18.65 -7.63
CA ALA A 58 12.74 -19.34 -8.34
C ALA A 58 14.11 -19.11 -7.67
N LEU A 59 14.42 -17.87 -7.30
CA LEU A 59 15.67 -17.50 -6.64
C LEU A 59 15.77 -18.07 -5.22
N ARG A 60 14.64 -18.27 -4.53
CA ARG A 60 14.60 -18.94 -3.22
C ARG A 60 14.97 -20.41 -3.30
N GLY A 61 14.65 -21.09 -4.41
CA GLY A 61 15.01 -22.49 -4.63
C GLY A 61 16.49 -22.74 -4.93
N LEU A 62 17.25 -21.70 -5.30
CA LEU A 62 18.65 -21.81 -5.74
C LEU A 62 19.68 -21.46 -4.65
N GLY A 63 19.24 -21.14 -3.42
CA GLY A 63 20.14 -20.93 -2.28
C GLY A 63 21.12 -19.74 -2.44
N LEU A 64 20.62 -18.59 -2.94
CA LEU A 64 21.47 -17.43 -3.24
C LEU A 64 22.11 -16.79 -2.00
N ASN A 65 23.32 -16.27 -2.21
CA ASN A 65 24.11 -15.55 -1.22
C ASN A 65 23.44 -14.20 -0.86
N ARG A 66 23.51 -13.80 0.41
CA ARG A 66 22.92 -12.57 0.98
C ARG A 66 23.22 -11.33 0.15
N THR A 67 24.44 -11.22 -0.35
CA THR A 67 24.89 -10.05 -1.10
C THR A 67 24.11 -9.89 -2.42
N GLN A 68 23.76 -10.98 -3.11
CA GLN A 68 22.98 -10.92 -4.35
C GLN A 68 21.53 -10.52 -4.10
N VAL A 69 20.96 -10.93 -2.97
CA VAL A 69 19.59 -10.53 -2.58
C VAL A 69 19.53 -9.03 -2.32
N ILE A 70 20.56 -8.46 -1.70
CA ILE A 70 20.63 -7.01 -1.42
C ILE A 70 20.70 -6.21 -2.74
N TYR A 71 21.53 -6.64 -3.69
CA TYR A 71 21.61 -5.98 -5.00
C TYR A 71 20.30 -6.09 -5.80
N LEU A 72 19.60 -7.23 -5.71
CA LEU A 72 18.32 -7.41 -6.37
C LEU A 72 17.20 -6.59 -5.73
N ALA A 73 17.24 -6.37 -4.41
CA ALA A 73 16.25 -5.57 -3.68
C ALA A 73 16.47 -4.05 -3.83
N PHE A 74 17.66 -3.62 -4.23
CA PHE A 74 18.03 -2.22 -4.40
C PHE A 74 17.04 -1.36 -5.21
N PRO A 75 16.53 -1.76 -6.40
CA PRO A 75 15.55 -0.96 -7.13
C PRO A 75 14.22 -0.81 -6.37
N GLY A 76 13.78 -1.83 -5.63
CA GLY A 76 12.59 -1.77 -4.79
C GLY A 76 12.77 -0.82 -3.60
N GLU A 77 13.96 -0.81 -3.01
CA GLU A 77 14.32 0.13 -1.94
C GLU A 77 14.29 1.59 -2.39
N MET A 78 14.86 1.88 -3.57
CA MET A 78 14.84 3.23 -4.12
C MET A 78 13.41 3.69 -4.40
N LEU A 79 12.55 2.81 -4.94
CA LEU A 79 11.13 3.10 -5.18
C LEU A 79 10.40 3.45 -3.87
N LEU A 80 10.55 2.62 -2.83
CA LEU A 80 9.93 2.87 -1.53
C LEU A 80 10.42 4.18 -0.90
N ARG A 81 11.71 4.49 -1.04
CA ARG A 81 12.30 5.75 -0.55
C ARG A 81 11.72 6.97 -1.26
N MET A 82 11.51 6.90 -2.58
CA MET A 82 10.87 7.98 -3.35
C MET A 82 9.41 8.18 -2.94
N LEU A 83 8.63 7.09 -2.78
CA LEU A 83 7.23 7.19 -2.37
C LEU A 83 7.07 7.80 -0.96
N ARG A 84 7.94 7.42 -0.02
CA ARG A 84 7.93 7.94 1.37
C ARG A 84 8.31 9.41 1.46
N MET A 85 9.13 9.93 0.55
CA MET A 85 9.41 11.36 0.50
C MET A 85 8.18 12.18 0.06
N ILE A 86 7.32 11.60 -0.78
CA ILE A 86 6.15 12.26 -1.33
C ILE A 86 4.93 12.13 -0.39
N ILE A 87 4.78 11.02 0.34
CA ILE A 87 3.58 10.77 1.16
C ILE A 87 3.39 11.82 2.27
N LEU A 88 4.46 12.21 2.97
CA LEU A 88 4.38 13.15 4.09
C LEU A 88 3.82 14.52 3.68
N PRO A 89 4.38 15.23 2.68
CA PRO A 89 3.84 16.53 2.27
C PRO A 89 2.43 16.40 1.65
N LEU A 90 2.16 15.36 0.85
CA LEU A 90 0.84 15.18 0.24
C LEU A 90 -0.26 14.97 1.28
N VAL A 91 -0.01 14.17 2.33
CA VAL A 91 -1.00 13.91 3.37
C VAL A 91 -1.31 15.18 4.16
N VAL A 92 -0.29 15.96 4.56
CA VAL A 92 -0.50 17.21 5.32
C VAL A 92 -1.25 18.23 4.47
N CYS A 93 -0.83 18.48 3.23
CA CYS A 93 -1.51 19.43 2.34
C CYS A 93 -2.95 18.99 2.03
N SER A 94 -3.17 17.71 1.76
CA SER A 94 -4.52 17.18 1.50
C SER A 94 -5.44 17.28 2.71
N LEU A 95 -4.91 17.03 3.92
CA LEU A 95 -5.72 17.12 5.15
C LEU A 95 -6.08 18.57 5.47
N VAL A 96 -5.12 19.49 5.37
CA VAL A 96 -5.36 20.93 5.60
C VAL A 96 -6.34 21.49 4.58
N SER A 97 -6.13 21.21 3.28
CA SER A 97 -7.04 21.67 2.23
C SER A 97 -8.43 21.05 2.35
N GLY A 98 -8.52 19.77 2.75
CA GLY A 98 -9.79 19.10 2.97
C GLY A 98 -10.55 19.66 4.17
N ALA A 99 -9.85 19.93 5.28
CA ALA A 99 -10.45 20.52 6.48
C ALA A 99 -10.89 21.97 6.25
N ALA A 100 -10.16 22.75 5.46
CA ALA A 100 -10.51 24.14 5.15
C ALA A 100 -11.71 24.28 4.19
N SER A 101 -12.01 23.25 3.39
CA SER A 101 -13.09 23.29 2.40
C SER A 101 -14.47 22.95 2.97
N LEU A 102 -14.56 22.48 4.22
CA LEU A 102 -15.81 22.10 4.86
C LEU A 102 -16.03 22.89 6.15
N ASP A 103 -17.29 23.24 6.44
CA ASP A 103 -17.68 23.80 7.73
C ASP A 103 -17.45 22.78 8.86
N ALA A 104 -17.10 23.27 10.06
CA ALA A 104 -16.79 22.42 11.21
C ALA A 104 -17.93 21.43 11.57
N SER A 105 -19.19 21.83 11.37
CA SER A 105 -20.37 20.99 11.60
C SER A 105 -20.49 19.86 10.56
N ALA A 106 -20.15 20.13 9.30
CA ALA A 106 -20.12 19.14 8.24
C ALA A 106 -18.95 18.17 8.41
N LEU A 107 -17.76 18.70 8.76
CA LEU A 107 -16.56 17.92 9.04
C LEU A 107 -16.78 16.95 10.22
N GLY A 108 -17.43 17.41 11.29
CA GLY A 108 -17.77 16.57 12.45
C GLY A 108 -18.74 15.44 12.11
N ARG A 109 -19.77 15.70 11.29
CA ARG A 109 -20.72 14.66 10.85
C ARG A 109 -20.04 13.63 9.95
N LEU A 110 -19.25 14.08 8.97
CA LEU A 110 -18.52 13.19 8.06
C LEU A 110 -17.47 12.37 8.81
N GLY A 111 -16.73 12.99 9.72
CA GLY A 111 -15.74 12.33 10.58
C GLY A 111 -16.38 11.31 11.51
N GLY A 112 -17.52 11.63 12.13
CA GLY A 112 -18.26 10.70 12.99
C GLY A 112 -18.74 9.46 12.23
N VAL A 113 -19.30 9.65 11.03
CA VAL A 113 -19.68 8.53 10.15
C VAL A 113 -18.47 7.70 9.75
N ALA A 114 -17.34 8.34 9.41
CA ALA A 114 -16.11 7.64 9.05
C ALA A 114 -15.56 6.80 10.21
N ILE A 115 -15.46 7.35 11.42
CA ILE A 115 -14.99 6.64 12.62
C ILE A 115 -15.91 5.46 12.92
N ALA A 116 -17.23 5.64 12.89
CA ALA A 116 -18.19 4.56 13.11
C ALA A 116 -18.05 3.45 12.05
N TYR A 117 -17.92 3.82 10.77
CA TYR A 117 -17.73 2.88 9.67
C TYR A 117 -16.44 2.06 9.80
N PHE A 118 -15.31 2.72 10.08
CA PHE A 118 -14.03 2.05 10.28
C PHE A 118 -14.04 1.17 11.53
N GLY A 119 -14.63 1.63 12.63
CA GLY A 119 -14.76 0.85 13.86
C GLY A 119 -15.56 -0.43 13.63
N LEU A 120 -16.76 -0.32 13.06
CA LEU A 120 -17.63 -1.47 12.78
C LEU A 120 -16.96 -2.47 11.81
N THR A 121 -16.35 -1.98 10.74
CA THR A 121 -15.69 -2.83 9.75
C THR A 121 -14.46 -3.52 10.34
N THR A 122 -13.67 -2.83 11.16
CA THR A 122 -12.48 -3.40 11.81
C THR A 122 -12.86 -4.46 12.84
N LEU A 123 -13.90 -4.22 13.64
CA LEU A 123 -14.43 -5.21 14.60
C LEU A 123 -15.01 -6.43 13.89
N GLY A 124 -15.74 -6.23 12.79
CA GLY A 124 -16.25 -7.33 11.97
C GLY A 124 -15.14 -8.15 11.32
N ALA A 125 -14.15 -7.47 10.73
CA ALA A 125 -13.00 -8.11 10.10
C ALA A 125 -12.12 -8.85 11.12
N SER A 126 -11.89 -8.28 12.30
CA SER A 126 -11.09 -8.92 13.36
C SER A 126 -11.78 -10.14 13.95
N ALA A 127 -13.10 -10.08 14.17
CA ALA A 127 -13.89 -11.23 14.60
C ALA A 127 -13.81 -12.38 13.59
N LEU A 128 -13.95 -12.07 12.30
CA LEU A 128 -13.81 -13.06 11.23
C LEU A 128 -12.38 -13.62 11.15
N ALA A 129 -11.36 -12.78 11.28
CA ALA A 129 -9.96 -13.20 11.27
C ALA A 129 -9.64 -14.17 12.42
N VAL A 130 -10.11 -13.88 13.63
CA VAL A 130 -9.95 -14.75 14.80
C VAL A 130 -10.71 -16.06 14.62
N ALA A 131 -11.96 -16.00 14.14
CA ALA A 131 -12.75 -17.20 13.88
C ALA A 131 -12.06 -18.13 12.87
N LEU A 132 -11.56 -17.59 11.75
CA LEU A 132 -10.81 -18.35 10.75
C LEU A 132 -9.49 -18.90 11.30
N ALA A 133 -8.77 -18.13 12.13
CA ALA A 133 -7.55 -18.59 12.77
C ALA A 133 -7.80 -19.79 13.70
N PHE A 134 -8.90 -19.80 14.45
CA PHE A 134 -9.27 -20.93 15.32
C PHE A 134 -9.74 -22.17 14.54
N ILE A 135 -10.34 -21.99 13.36
CA ILE A 135 -10.77 -23.09 12.49
C ILE A 135 -9.56 -23.73 11.82
N ILE A 136 -8.71 -22.93 11.17
CA ILE A 136 -7.56 -23.41 10.40
C ILE A 136 -6.43 -23.87 11.34
N LYS A 137 -6.30 -23.28 12.54
CA LYS A 137 -5.20 -23.49 13.49
C LYS A 137 -3.83 -23.49 12.80
N PRO A 138 -3.45 -22.38 12.12
CA PRO A 138 -2.15 -22.30 11.49
C PRO A 138 -1.06 -22.48 12.55
N GLY A 139 -0.15 -23.44 12.33
CA GLY A 139 0.97 -23.71 13.24
C GLY A 139 0.83 -24.91 14.17
N SER A 140 -0.28 -25.67 14.13
CA SER A 140 -0.39 -26.97 14.83
C SER A 140 0.69 -27.99 14.40
N GLY A 141 1.26 -27.84 13.20
CA GLY A 141 2.43 -28.61 12.73
C GLY A 141 3.78 -27.92 12.94
N ALA A 142 3.85 -26.71 13.51
CA ALA A 142 5.12 -25.98 13.69
C ALA A 142 5.90 -26.41 14.93
N GLN A 143 5.26 -27.09 15.88
CA GLN A 143 5.91 -27.54 17.12
C GLN A 143 6.84 -28.73 16.87
N THR A 144 6.61 -29.55 15.84
CA THR A 144 7.53 -30.64 15.48
C THR A 144 8.78 -30.19 14.74
N LEU A 145 8.83 -28.93 14.24
CA LEU A 145 9.98 -28.39 13.51
C LEU A 145 10.89 -27.50 14.37
N LYS A 146 10.44 -27.11 15.56
CA LYS A 146 11.21 -26.22 16.46
C LYS A 146 12.03 -26.95 17.52
N SER A 147 11.85 -28.27 17.68
CA SER A 147 12.51 -29.04 18.73
C SER A 147 13.85 -29.65 18.33
N SER A 148 14.26 -29.59 17.06
CA SER A 148 15.40 -30.40 16.60
C SER A 148 16.56 -29.64 15.94
N ASP A 149 16.47 -28.34 15.62
CA ASP A 149 17.59 -27.71 14.88
C ASP A 149 17.77 -26.19 15.05
N LEU A 150 16.90 -25.49 15.79
CA LEU A 150 16.95 -24.03 15.88
C LEU A 150 16.96 -23.58 17.33
N GLY A 151 18.17 -23.37 17.87
CA GLY A 151 18.43 -22.78 19.19
C GLY A 151 17.93 -21.34 19.31
N LEU A 152 16.61 -21.16 19.28
CA LEU A 152 15.91 -19.90 19.44
C LEU A 152 15.57 -19.61 20.91
N GLU A 153 16.35 -20.15 21.84
CA GLU A 153 16.29 -19.76 23.24
C GLU A 153 17.24 -18.57 23.43
N GLY A 154 16.69 -17.34 23.44
CA GLY A 154 17.37 -16.22 24.09
C GLY A 154 17.95 -15.09 23.24
N SER A 155 17.60 -14.92 21.96
CA SER A 155 18.08 -13.77 21.16
C SER A 155 17.12 -12.58 21.15
N GLY A 156 16.69 -12.14 22.33
CA GLY A 156 15.95 -10.90 22.50
C GLY A 156 16.15 -10.36 23.91
N PRO A 157 16.24 -9.03 24.12
CA PRO A 157 16.18 -8.47 25.47
C PRO A 157 14.96 -9.07 26.20
N PRO A 158 15.04 -9.36 27.51
CA PRO A 158 13.91 -9.89 28.25
C PRO A 158 12.69 -9.00 27.95
N PRO A 159 11.53 -9.57 27.59
CA PRO A 159 10.34 -8.78 27.32
C PRO A 159 10.03 -8.01 28.60
N ILE A 160 10.39 -6.72 28.63
CA ILE A 160 9.98 -5.83 29.71
C ILE A 160 8.46 -5.93 29.73
N PRO A 161 7.83 -6.38 30.83
CA PRO A 161 6.38 -6.48 30.90
C PRO A 161 5.83 -5.07 30.80
N LYS A 162 5.47 -4.68 29.58
CA LYS A 162 4.82 -3.40 29.33
C LYS A 162 3.42 -3.59 29.87
N GLU A 163 3.16 -3.00 31.01
CA GLU A 163 1.81 -2.85 31.53
C GLU A 163 0.91 -2.33 30.41
N THR A 164 -0.32 -2.85 30.31
CA THR A 164 -1.25 -2.44 29.24
C THR A 164 -1.47 -0.92 29.28
N VAL A 165 -1.46 -0.35 30.49
CA VAL A 165 -1.50 1.10 30.70
C VAL A 165 -0.29 1.81 30.11
N ASP A 166 0.91 1.25 30.16
CA ASP A 166 2.11 1.86 29.56
C ASP A 166 2.00 1.89 28.03
N SER A 167 1.37 0.88 27.42
CA SER A 167 1.09 0.89 25.97
C SER A 167 0.04 1.93 25.57
N PHE A 168 -1.02 2.10 26.37
CA PHE A 168 -2.00 3.17 26.16
C PHE A 168 -1.40 4.56 26.39
N LEU A 169 -0.56 4.71 27.40
CA LEU A 169 0.18 5.94 27.66
C LEU A 169 1.18 6.24 26.55
N ASP A 170 1.85 5.23 26.01
CA ASP A 170 2.75 5.38 24.85
C ASP A 170 1.98 5.77 23.59
N LEU A 171 0.81 5.19 23.34
CA LEU A 171 -0.08 5.62 22.27
C LEU A 171 -0.49 7.09 22.44
N ALA A 172 -0.90 7.49 23.65
CA ALA A 172 -1.30 8.86 23.94
C ALA A 172 -0.13 9.85 23.79
N ARG A 173 1.08 9.46 24.21
CA ARG A 173 2.32 10.23 24.02
C ARG A 173 2.69 10.36 22.54
N ASN A 174 2.49 9.30 21.75
CA ASN A 174 2.74 9.34 20.30
C ASN A 174 1.65 10.11 19.53
N LEU A 175 0.43 10.22 20.06
CA LEU A 175 -0.64 11.04 19.48
C LEU A 175 -0.34 12.54 19.59
N PHE A 176 0.31 12.96 20.68
CA PHE A 176 0.79 14.33 20.90
C PHE A 176 2.33 14.36 20.93
N PRO A 177 2.99 14.27 19.76
CA PRO A 177 4.44 14.25 19.72
C PRO A 177 4.99 15.56 20.29
N SER A 178 6.02 15.46 21.13
CA SER A 178 6.71 16.62 21.71
C SER A 178 7.37 17.52 20.65
N ASN A 179 7.57 17.01 19.44
CA ASN A 179 8.07 17.77 18.31
C ASN A 179 7.55 17.19 16.97
N LEU A 180 6.66 17.92 16.30
CA LEU A 180 6.01 17.48 15.07
C LEU A 180 7.00 17.32 13.90
N VAL A 181 8.03 18.16 13.85
CA VAL A 181 9.09 18.11 12.83
C VAL A 181 9.93 16.85 13.03
N VAL A 182 10.37 16.59 14.26
CA VAL A 182 11.16 15.40 14.59
C VAL A 182 10.32 14.13 14.37
N ALA A 183 9.06 14.09 14.80
CA ALA A 183 8.18 12.93 14.56
C ALA A 183 8.01 12.63 13.06
N ALA A 184 7.84 13.68 12.24
CA ALA A 184 7.69 13.54 10.79
C ALA A 184 8.96 13.04 10.07
N PHE A 185 10.15 13.44 10.53
CA PHE A 185 11.42 12.98 9.95
C PHE A 185 11.97 11.69 10.56
N GLN A 186 11.56 11.32 11.77
CA GLN A 186 12.01 10.09 12.43
C GLN A 186 11.32 8.82 11.93
N THR A 187 10.13 8.92 11.31
CA THR A 187 9.48 7.76 10.64
C THR A 187 10.41 7.12 9.60
N VAL A 188 11.27 7.90 8.96
CA VAL A 188 12.22 7.45 7.94
C VAL A 188 13.32 6.54 8.52
N ARG A 189 13.59 6.58 9.83
CA ARG A 189 14.59 5.72 10.48
C ARG A 189 14.08 4.33 10.87
N LEU A 190 12.78 4.15 11.04
CA LEU A 190 12.18 2.86 11.41
C LEU A 190 12.37 1.80 10.33
N ASP A 191 12.45 2.20 9.07
CA ASP A 191 12.70 1.30 7.95
C ASP A 191 14.04 0.59 7.98
N THR A 192 15.09 1.30 8.42
CA THR A 192 16.43 0.72 8.53
C THR A 192 16.49 -0.27 9.69
N LEU A 193 15.85 0.05 10.83
CA LEU A 193 15.82 -0.87 11.97
C LEU A 193 14.89 -2.06 11.75
N LEU A 194 13.75 -1.90 11.05
CA LEU A 194 12.87 -3.01 10.73
C LEU A 194 13.53 -3.97 9.73
N LYS A 195 14.33 -3.46 8.78
CA LYS A 195 15.16 -4.32 7.92
C LYS A 195 16.25 -5.04 8.68
N ILE A 196 16.93 -4.38 9.61
CA ILE A 196 17.92 -5.05 10.47
C ILE A 196 17.25 -6.11 11.36
N CYS A 197 16.04 -5.85 11.85
CA CYS A 197 15.30 -6.81 12.69
C CYS A 197 14.72 -7.99 11.90
N ILE A 198 14.22 -7.76 10.67
CA ILE A 198 13.62 -8.81 9.82
C ILE A 198 14.69 -9.59 9.03
N PHE A 199 15.76 -8.94 8.56
CA PHE A 199 16.82 -9.56 7.75
C PHE A 199 18.11 -9.89 8.52
N GLY A 200 18.33 -9.31 9.70
CA GLY A 200 19.50 -9.54 10.56
C GLY A 200 19.39 -10.76 11.49
N GLY A 201 18.28 -11.49 11.47
CA GLY A 201 18.13 -12.78 12.18
C GLY A 201 18.84 -13.96 11.52
N VAL A 202 19.53 -13.73 10.40
CA VAL A 202 20.44 -14.69 9.80
C VAL A 202 21.77 -13.93 9.72
N GLY A 203 22.89 -14.47 10.12
CA GLY A 203 24.18 -13.75 10.08
C GLY A 203 24.73 -13.42 11.46
N ASP A 204 24.83 -14.45 12.28
CA ASP A 204 26.03 -14.61 13.10
C ASP A 204 26.72 -15.90 12.62
N VAL A 205 27.48 -15.75 11.52
CA VAL A 205 28.78 -16.41 11.22
C VAL A 205 29.39 -15.75 9.99
#